data_AF-A0A9W8QM59-F1
#
_entry.id   AF-A0A9W8QM59-F1
#
_cell.length_a   1.000
_cell.length_b   1.000
_cell.length_c   1.000
_cell.angle_alpha   90.00
_cell.angle_beta   90.00
_cell.angle_gamma   90.00
#
_symmetry.space_group_name_H-M   'P 1'
#
loop_
_entity.id
_entity.type
_entity.pdbx_description
1 polymer ?
#
loop_
_entity_poly.entity_id
_entity_poly.type
_entity_poly.pdbx_seq_one_letter_code
_entity_poly.pdbx_strand_id
1 'polypeptide(L)'
;MYLCLADTKDGGMSVWLESANGTRLKKYATHDLQSEFDTATAKDGRKGNLKASCRCGGFQFEVTRATEVSEDKAIDSTGKSASRGTWWLRNGKYTADLCVCDSCRLSAGCEVMAWAFIPAVNLRLNNKPLPNPPVLGTIKHYASSEGVNRYFCGRCGAVIFLISKTRPKLLNVAVGVLQDESGARAEDWLCWETSTGPSNAADGLKRNFLTDDLTEQMIAWGGTDN
;
A
#
# COMPACT_ATOMS: atom_id res chain seq x y z
N MET A 1 11.61 17.00 -16.03
CA MET A 1 10.49 16.06 -15.79
C MET A 1 9.51 16.72 -14.82
N TYR A 2 8.20 16.47 -14.95
CA TYR A 2 7.19 17.04 -14.06
C TYR A 2 6.12 16.02 -13.67
N LEU A 3 5.43 16.27 -12.57
CA LEU A 3 4.33 15.47 -12.02
C LEU A 3 3.09 16.35 -11.83
N CYS A 4 1.91 15.78 -12.08
CA CYS A 4 0.61 16.39 -11.77
C CYS A 4 -0.01 15.63 -10.60
N LEU A 5 -0.26 16.32 -9.48
CA LEU A 5 -0.46 15.66 -8.19
C LEU A 5 -1.81 15.97 -7.52
N ALA A 6 -2.68 16.83 -8.10
CA ALA A 6 -3.95 17.18 -7.46
C ALA A 6 -4.79 15.97 -7.06
N ASP A 7 -4.86 14.95 -7.92
CA ASP A 7 -5.63 13.72 -7.65
C ASP A 7 -5.11 12.91 -6.46
N THR A 8 -3.83 13.10 -6.09
CA THR A 8 -3.24 12.44 -4.92
C THR A 8 -3.66 13.09 -3.61
N LYS A 9 -4.03 14.38 -3.65
CA LYS A 9 -4.32 15.26 -2.50
C LYS A 9 -3.15 15.52 -1.54
N ASP A 10 -2.34 14.51 -1.26
CA ASP A 10 -1.22 14.55 -0.31
C ASP A 10 0.16 14.55 -1.00
N GLY A 11 0.21 14.49 -2.33
CA GLY A 11 1.43 14.38 -3.12
C GLY A 11 1.86 12.94 -3.42
N GLY A 12 1.19 11.94 -2.85
CA GLY A 12 1.48 10.52 -3.07
C GLY A 12 2.95 10.17 -2.79
N MET A 13 3.50 9.29 -3.62
CA MET A 13 4.91 8.85 -3.56
C MET A 13 5.92 9.96 -3.86
N SER A 14 5.50 11.07 -4.47
CA SER A 14 6.43 12.17 -4.82
C SER A 14 7.03 12.87 -3.60
N VAL A 15 6.46 12.65 -2.41
CA VAL A 15 7.04 13.10 -1.13
C VAL A 15 8.34 12.35 -0.80
N TRP A 16 8.50 11.12 -1.30
CA TRP A 16 9.73 10.32 -1.11
C TRP A 16 10.64 10.32 -2.35
N LEU A 17 10.28 11.07 -3.40
CA LEU A 17 11.02 11.15 -4.66
C LEU A 17 11.00 12.59 -5.19
N GLU A 18 11.94 13.40 -4.72
CA GLU A 18 12.15 14.80 -5.13
C GLU A 18 12.94 14.93 -6.45
N SER A 19 13.80 13.96 -6.73
CA SER A 19 14.61 13.91 -7.94
C SER A 19 14.69 12.50 -8.51
N ALA A 20 14.92 12.41 -9.82
CA ALA A 20 15.14 11.14 -10.52
C ALA A 20 16.26 11.31 -11.57
N ASN A 21 17.25 10.42 -11.54
CA ASN A 21 18.44 10.43 -12.39
C ASN A 21 19.13 11.81 -12.42
N GLY A 22 19.34 12.39 -11.23
CA GLY A 22 19.94 13.71 -11.06
C GLY A 22 19.07 14.90 -11.50
N THR A 23 17.83 14.68 -11.93
CA THR A 23 16.90 15.75 -12.35
C THR A 23 15.81 15.95 -11.30
N ARG A 24 15.70 17.17 -10.76
CA ARG A 24 14.60 17.54 -9.84
C ARG A 24 13.24 17.42 -10.54
N LEU A 25 12.28 16.79 -9.86
CA LEU A 25 10.91 16.64 -10.33
C LEU A 25 10.11 17.91 -10.01
N LYS A 26 9.60 18.59 -11.05
CA LYS A 26 8.70 19.72 -10.86
C LYS A 26 7.29 19.22 -10.51
N LYS A 27 6.68 19.77 -9.47
CA LYS A 27 5.38 19.30 -8.96
C LYS A 27 4.32 20.36 -9.25
N TYR A 28 3.31 19.99 -10.02
CA TYR A 28 2.19 20.87 -10.39
C TYR A 28 0.88 20.27 -9.93
N ALA A 29 -0.11 21.12 -9.65
CA ALA A 29 -1.43 20.64 -9.29
C ALA A 29 -2.10 19.95 -10.48
N THR A 30 -2.10 20.62 -11.65
CA THR A 30 -2.79 20.13 -12.84
C THR A 30 -1.90 20.10 -14.09
N HIS A 31 -2.44 19.53 -15.17
CA HIS A 31 -1.75 19.40 -16.46
C HIS A 31 -1.51 20.72 -17.19
N ASP A 32 -2.12 21.83 -16.77
CA ASP A 32 -1.88 23.16 -17.35
C ASP A 32 -0.53 23.78 -16.92
N LEU A 33 0.12 23.19 -15.91
CA LEU A 33 1.41 23.61 -15.34
C LEU A 33 1.41 25.07 -14.84
N GLN A 34 0.24 25.63 -14.53
CA GLN A 34 0.12 27.02 -14.08
C GLN A 34 0.32 27.19 -12.57
N SER A 35 -0.04 26.17 -11.79
CA SER A 35 0.06 26.17 -10.33
C SER A 35 0.95 25.05 -9.83
N GLU A 36 1.97 25.41 -9.05
CA GLU A 36 2.76 24.42 -8.31
C GLU A 36 1.87 23.66 -7.33
N PHE A 37 2.24 22.41 -7.04
CA PHE A 37 1.52 21.62 -6.05
C PHE A 37 2.09 21.91 -4.66
N ASP A 38 1.30 22.62 -3.85
CA ASP A 38 1.59 22.78 -2.42
C ASP A 38 1.14 21.50 -1.69
N THR A 39 2.11 20.76 -1.15
CA THR A 39 1.85 19.52 -0.43
C THR A 39 0.94 19.81 0.78
N ALA A 40 -0.30 19.34 0.74
CA ALA A 40 -1.18 19.38 1.90
C ALA A 40 -0.76 18.27 2.88
N THR A 41 -0.67 18.60 4.17
CA THR A 41 -0.58 17.61 5.23
C THR A 41 -1.84 16.75 5.23
N ALA A 42 -1.66 15.45 5.48
CA ALA A 42 -2.76 14.51 5.65
C ALA A 42 -3.73 15.07 6.71
N LYS A 43 -4.96 15.37 6.32
CA LYS A 43 -6.02 15.75 7.25
C LYS A 43 -6.49 14.48 7.97
N ASP A 44 -6.70 14.56 9.28
CA ASP A 44 -7.27 13.45 10.05
C ASP A 44 -8.54 12.91 9.35
N GLY A 45 -8.54 11.60 9.11
CA GLY A 45 -9.61 10.91 8.42
C GLY A 45 -10.88 10.89 9.27
N ARG A 46 -12.04 10.99 8.60
CA ARG A 46 -13.36 10.96 9.24
C ARG A 46 -13.59 9.70 10.10
N LYS A 47 -14.51 9.81 11.05
CA LYS A 47 -15.07 8.68 11.82
C LYS A 47 -15.65 7.62 10.88
N GLY A 48 -15.29 6.35 11.08
CA GLY A 48 -15.82 5.20 10.33
C GLY A 48 -14.74 4.26 9.80
N ASN A 49 -15.16 3.30 8.97
CA ASN A 49 -14.27 2.37 8.27
C ASN A 49 -13.69 2.99 7.00
N LEU A 50 -12.45 2.62 6.65
CA LEU A 50 -11.84 2.99 5.38
C LEU A 50 -12.46 2.18 4.25
N LYS A 51 -13.01 2.86 3.25
CA LYS A 51 -13.57 2.21 2.07
C LYS A 51 -12.48 1.81 1.10
N ALA A 52 -12.70 0.71 0.39
CA ALA A 52 -11.87 0.27 -0.71
C ALA A 52 -12.72 -0.19 -1.89
N SER A 53 -12.31 0.14 -3.11
CA SER A 53 -13.02 -0.22 -4.34
C SER A 53 -12.07 -0.37 -5.51
N CYS A 54 -12.33 -1.37 -6.36
CA CYS A 54 -11.73 -1.38 -7.69
C CYS A 54 -12.31 -0.27 -8.59
N ARG A 55 -11.64 0.02 -9.71
CA ARG A 55 -12.04 1.10 -10.63
C ARG A 55 -13.47 0.97 -11.16
N CYS A 56 -13.93 -0.24 -11.44
CA CYS A 56 -15.27 -0.46 -12.00
C CYS A 56 -16.37 -0.66 -10.95
N GLY A 57 -16.04 -0.56 -9.65
CA GLY A 57 -16.98 -0.81 -8.55
C GLY A 57 -17.45 -2.26 -8.41
N GLY A 58 -16.91 -3.19 -9.19
CA GLY A 58 -17.32 -4.61 -9.18
C GLY A 58 -16.85 -5.41 -7.95
N PHE A 59 -15.96 -4.84 -7.14
CA PHE A 59 -15.58 -5.36 -5.83
C PHE A 59 -15.28 -4.17 -4.91
N GLN A 60 -15.92 -4.19 -3.74
CA GLN A 60 -15.83 -3.16 -2.73
C GLN A 60 -15.75 -3.84 -1.36
N PHE A 61 -14.99 -3.27 -0.45
CA PHE A 61 -14.89 -3.73 0.93
C PHE A 61 -14.53 -2.56 1.83
N GLU A 62 -14.61 -2.78 3.13
CA GLU A 62 -14.26 -1.82 4.16
C GLU A 62 -13.16 -2.38 5.05
N VAL A 63 -12.35 -1.48 5.60
CA VAL A 63 -11.26 -1.76 6.53
C VAL A 63 -11.60 -1.07 7.86
N THR A 64 -11.76 -1.86 8.92
CA THR A 64 -11.92 -1.35 10.30
C THR A 64 -10.59 -0.82 10.84
N ARG A 65 -10.58 -0.07 11.96
CA ARG A 65 -9.31 0.44 12.52
C ARG A 65 -8.42 -0.70 13.04
N ALA A 66 -7.10 -0.49 13.01
CA ALA A 66 -6.15 -1.47 13.50
C ALA A 66 -6.28 -1.75 15.01
N THR A 67 -6.75 -0.74 15.76
CA THR A 67 -7.04 -0.82 17.20
C THR A 67 -8.27 -1.66 17.55
N GLU A 68 -9.12 -2.00 16.58
CA GLU A 68 -10.30 -2.84 16.80
C GLU A 68 -9.96 -4.34 16.91
N VAL A 69 -8.69 -4.72 16.74
CA VAL A 69 -8.23 -6.10 16.89
C VAL A 69 -7.60 -6.30 18.25
N SER A 70 -8.09 -7.28 19.02
CA SER A 70 -7.31 -7.85 20.12
C SER A 70 -6.13 -8.64 19.54
N GLU A 71 -4.91 -8.36 19.98
CA GLU A 71 -3.66 -9.00 19.53
C GLU A 71 -3.78 -10.53 19.36
N ASP A 72 -4.54 -11.18 20.24
CA ASP A 72 -4.80 -12.63 20.28
C ASP A 72 -5.59 -13.20 19.07
N LYS A 73 -6.31 -12.37 18.31
CA LYS A 73 -7.19 -12.84 17.20
C LYS A 73 -6.60 -12.60 15.81
N ALA A 74 -5.58 -11.75 15.68
CA ALA A 74 -5.05 -11.34 14.38
C ALA A 74 -4.12 -12.40 13.77
N ILE A 75 -3.19 -12.95 14.55
CA ILE A 75 -2.09 -13.79 14.06
C ILE A 75 -1.75 -14.81 15.16
N ASP A 76 -2.31 -16.01 15.05
CA ASP A 76 -1.90 -17.11 15.92
C ASP A 76 -0.42 -17.42 15.62
N SER A 77 0.39 -17.36 16.66
CA SER A 77 1.84 -17.38 16.65
C SER A 77 2.37 -18.77 16.29
N THR A 78 2.38 -19.13 15.01
CA THR A 78 3.21 -20.24 14.52
C THR A 78 4.41 -19.68 13.76
N GLY A 79 5.46 -19.33 14.50
CA GLY A 79 6.79 -19.08 13.94
C GLY A 79 7.55 -17.88 14.53
N LYS A 80 8.15 -18.08 15.72
CA LYS A 80 9.31 -17.34 16.26
C LYS A 80 9.33 -15.80 16.02
N SER A 81 8.58 -15.08 16.82
CA SER A 81 9.09 -14.06 17.74
C SER A 81 7.96 -13.12 18.14
N ALA A 82 7.63 -13.08 19.43
CA ALA A 82 6.73 -12.06 19.99
C ALA A 82 7.29 -10.63 19.82
N SER A 83 8.54 -10.45 19.38
CA SER A 83 9.08 -9.15 18.95
C SER A 83 8.83 -8.81 17.47
N ARG A 84 8.23 -9.72 16.69
CA ARG A 84 7.82 -9.49 15.29
C ARG A 84 6.34 -9.80 15.04
N GLY A 85 5.54 -10.19 16.04
CA GLY A 85 4.11 -10.53 15.84
C GLY A 85 3.23 -9.36 15.40
N THR A 86 3.71 -8.14 15.59
CA THR A 86 2.98 -6.88 15.39
C THR A 86 3.62 -5.98 14.33
N TRP A 87 4.54 -6.46 13.48
CA TRP A 87 5.18 -5.59 12.46
C TRP A 87 4.18 -4.97 11.46
N TRP A 88 2.99 -5.55 11.34
CA TRP A 88 1.86 -5.04 10.56
C TRP A 88 1.12 -3.88 11.25
N LEU A 89 1.45 -3.57 12.50
CA LEU A 89 0.85 -2.54 13.35
C LEU A 89 1.94 -1.60 13.90
N ARG A 90 1.84 -0.30 13.62
CA ARG A 90 2.73 0.72 14.19
C ARG A 90 1.90 1.95 14.54
N ASN A 91 2.03 2.44 15.77
CA ASN A 91 1.34 3.64 16.26
C ASN A 91 -0.19 3.62 16.01
N GLY A 92 -0.83 2.46 16.20
CA GLY A 92 -2.28 2.30 15.99
C GLY A 92 -2.73 2.26 14.51
N LYS A 93 -1.77 2.24 13.56
CA LYS A 93 -2.00 2.21 12.11
C LYS A 93 -1.45 0.92 11.50
N TYR A 94 -1.99 0.50 10.37
CA TYR A 94 -1.44 -0.63 9.61
C TYR A 94 -0.12 -0.24 8.99
N THR A 95 0.89 -1.11 8.97
CA THR A 95 2.09 -0.79 8.21
C THR A 95 1.85 -0.93 6.71
N ALA A 96 2.57 -0.11 5.95
CA ALA A 96 2.57 -0.12 4.50
C ALA A 96 3.99 -0.02 3.97
N ASP A 97 4.24 -0.64 2.82
CA ASP A 97 5.53 -0.57 2.15
C ASP A 97 5.37 -0.36 0.64
N LEU A 98 6.46 0.10 0.03
CA LEU A 98 6.65 0.06 -1.41
C LEU A 98 7.47 -1.18 -1.74
N CYS A 99 6.99 -1.98 -2.67
CA CYS A 99 7.66 -3.19 -3.12
C CYS A 99 8.16 -3.02 -4.56
N VAL A 100 9.44 -3.32 -4.76
CA VAL A 100 10.11 -3.22 -6.07
C VAL A 100 10.55 -4.58 -6.61
N CYS A 101 10.11 -5.70 -6.02
CA CYS A 101 10.49 -7.03 -6.51
C CYS A 101 9.89 -7.32 -7.90
N ASP A 102 10.57 -8.15 -8.69
CA ASP A 102 10.14 -8.46 -10.06
C ASP A 102 8.77 -9.12 -10.11
N SER A 103 8.43 -9.95 -9.12
CA SER A 103 7.10 -10.55 -9.05
C SER A 103 6.00 -9.50 -8.93
N CYS A 104 6.17 -8.47 -8.09
CA CYS A 104 5.21 -7.37 -7.97
C CYS A 104 5.22 -6.50 -9.22
N ARG A 105 6.40 -6.17 -9.74
CA ARG A 105 6.54 -5.32 -10.93
C ARG A 105 5.86 -5.91 -12.16
N LEU A 106 6.19 -7.16 -12.46
CA LEU A 106 5.71 -7.86 -13.65
C LEU A 106 4.23 -8.26 -13.53
N SER A 107 3.72 -8.52 -12.32
CA SER A 107 2.30 -8.86 -12.14
C SER A 107 1.39 -7.64 -12.11
N ALA A 108 1.83 -6.53 -11.53
CA ALA A 108 1.05 -5.29 -11.47
C ALA A 108 1.24 -4.42 -12.71
N GLY A 109 2.34 -4.61 -13.47
CA GLY A 109 2.72 -3.73 -14.57
C GLY A 109 3.17 -2.34 -14.09
N CYS A 110 3.73 -2.24 -12.89
CA CYS A 110 4.16 -0.98 -12.27
C CYS A 110 5.54 -1.16 -11.63
N GLU A 111 6.42 -0.17 -11.74
CA GLU A 111 7.78 -0.29 -11.17
C GLU A 111 7.81 -0.34 -9.65
N VAL A 112 6.82 0.26 -9.00
CA VAL A 112 6.68 0.29 -7.55
C VAL A 112 5.25 -0.11 -7.21
N MET A 113 5.10 -1.10 -6.34
CA MET A 113 3.80 -1.57 -5.86
C MET A 113 3.63 -1.25 -4.38
N ALA A 114 2.59 -0.50 -4.05
CA ALA A 114 2.26 -0.16 -2.67
C ALA A 114 1.35 -1.20 -2.01
N TRP A 115 1.78 -1.77 -0.88
CA TRP A 115 1.00 -2.73 -0.09
C TRP A 115 0.74 -2.19 1.32
N ALA A 116 -0.48 -2.39 1.81
CA ALA A 116 -0.81 -2.29 3.22
C ALA A 116 -1.00 -3.68 3.82
N PHE A 117 -0.50 -3.92 5.03
CA PHE A 117 -0.57 -5.23 5.68
C PHE A 117 -1.73 -5.27 6.67
N ILE A 118 -2.84 -5.88 6.27
CA ILE A 118 -4.11 -5.79 6.99
C ILE A 118 -4.61 -7.20 7.39
N PRO A 119 -4.90 -7.46 8.67
CA PRO A 119 -5.46 -8.73 9.09
C PRO A 119 -6.82 -8.98 8.44
N ALA A 120 -7.09 -10.22 8.01
CA ALA A 120 -8.33 -10.61 7.35
C ALA A 120 -9.57 -10.26 8.18
N VAL A 121 -9.45 -10.30 9.51
CA VAL A 121 -10.52 -9.99 10.46
C VAL A 121 -10.97 -8.53 10.42
N ASN A 122 -10.13 -7.62 9.91
CA ASN A 122 -10.44 -6.21 9.74
C ASN A 122 -11.08 -5.87 8.40
N LEU A 123 -11.13 -6.82 7.48
CA LEU A 123 -11.71 -6.62 6.18
C LEU A 123 -13.19 -7.02 6.24
N ARG A 124 -14.07 -6.12 5.83
CA ARG A 124 -15.52 -6.30 5.85
C ARG A 124 -16.14 -6.13 4.48
N LEU A 125 -17.09 -6.98 4.16
CA LEU A 125 -17.99 -6.84 3.02
C LEU A 125 -19.40 -6.76 3.58
N ASN A 126 -20.10 -5.64 3.37
CA ASN A 126 -21.46 -5.43 3.87
C ASN A 126 -21.59 -5.77 5.37
N ASN A 127 -20.67 -5.25 6.20
CA ASN A 127 -20.57 -5.50 7.65
C ASN A 127 -20.29 -6.96 8.07
N LYS A 128 -19.91 -7.84 7.14
CA LYS A 128 -19.53 -9.24 7.42
C LYS A 128 -18.04 -9.47 7.11
N PRO A 129 -17.36 -10.42 7.77
CA PRO A 129 -16.00 -10.81 7.37
C PRO A 129 -15.92 -11.16 5.88
N LEU A 130 -14.78 -10.88 5.23
CA LEU A 130 -14.53 -11.41 3.89
C LEU A 130 -14.57 -12.95 3.90
N PRO A 131 -15.06 -13.58 2.82
CA PRO A 131 -14.93 -15.02 2.67
C PRO A 131 -13.44 -15.40 2.54
N ASN A 132 -13.11 -16.64 2.92
CA ASN A 132 -11.77 -17.19 2.78
C ASN A 132 -11.83 -18.46 1.91
N PRO A 133 -11.31 -18.45 0.67
CA PRO A 133 -10.62 -17.34 0.01
C PRO A 133 -11.59 -16.20 -0.38
N PRO A 134 -11.09 -14.96 -0.59
CA PRO A 134 -11.92 -13.79 -0.91
C PRO A 134 -12.37 -13.79 -2.39
N VAL A 135 -12.98 -14.87 -2.84
CA VAL A 135 -13.45 -15.05 -4.23
C VAL A 135 -14.94 -14.80 -4.29
N LEU A 136 -15.30 -13.57 -4.67
CA LEU A 136 -16.68 -13.14 -4.84
C LEU A 136 -16.79 -11.99 -5.84
N GLY A 137 -18.00 -11.76 -6.35
CA GLY A 137 -18.27 -10.69 -7.29
C GLY A 137 -17.37 -10.79 -8.52
N THR A 138 -16.58 -9.75 -8.77
CA THR A 138 -15.65 -9.70 -9.90
C THR A 138 -14.24 -10.23 -9.60
N ILE A 139 -13.97 -10.68 -8.36
CA ILE A 139 -12.64 -11.16 -7.98
C ILE A 139 -12.27 -12.43 -8.74
N LYS A 140 -11.07 -12.40 -9.35
CA LYS A 140 -10.35 -13.56 -9.88
C LYS A 140 -9.01 -13.66 -9.15
N HIS A 141 -8.42 -14.84 -9.17
CA HIS A 141 -7.11 -15.06 -8.58
C HIS A 141 -6.31 -16.10 -9.35
N TYR A 142 -5.00 -16.08 -9.14
CA TYR A 142 -4.08 -17.09 -9.63
C TYR A 142 -2.94 -17.28 -8.63
N ALA A 143 -2.33 -18.46 -8.64
CA ALA A 143 -1.11 -18.72 -7.89
C ALA A 143 0.09 -18.14 -8.68
N SER A 144 0.75 -17.13 -8.13
CA SER A 144 1.92 -16.51 -8.77
C SER A 144 3.23 -17.25 -8.48
N SER A 145 3.25 -18.01 -7.39
CA SER A 145 4.31 -18.94 -7.00
C SER A 145 3.75 -19.93 -5.99
N GLU A 146 4.55 -20.92 -5.59
CA GLU A 146 4.13 -21.87 -4.55
C GLU A 146 3.73 -21.13 -3.27
N GLY A 147 2.47 -21.28 -2.87
CA GLY A 147 1.93 -20.68 -1.67
C GLY A 147 1.62 -19.19 -1.73
N VAL A 148 1.74 -18.52 -2.87
CA VAL A 148 1.37 -17.10 -3.02
C VAL A 148 0.28 -16.96 -4.08
N ASN A 149 -0.85 -16.38 -3.68
CA ASN A 149 -1.99 -16.10 -4.56
C ASN A 149 -2.19 -14.59 -4.71
N ARG A 150 -2.41 -14.14 -5.95
CA ARG A 150 -2.73 -12.75 -6.28
C ARG A 150 -4.19 -12.65 -6.71
N TYR A 151 -4.91 -11.70 -6.13
CA TYR A 151 -6.33 -11.46 -6.35
C TYR A 151 -6.51 -10.11 -7.04
N PHE A 152 -7.32 -10.10 -8.10
CA PHE A 152 -7.56 -8.93 -8.92
C PHE A 152 -9.02 -8.90 -9.39
N CYS A 153 -9.48 -7.72 -9.79
CA CYS A 153 -10.79 -7.58 -10.41
C CYS A 153 -10.72 -8.09 -11.86
N GLY A 154 -11.41 -9.19 -12.17
CA GLY A 154 -11.48 -9.75 -13.52
C GLY A 154 -12.20 -8.86 -14.56
N ARG A 155 -12.79 -7.74 -14.13
CA ARG A 155 -13.43 -6.77 -15.05
C ARG A 155 -12.52 -5.61 -15.42
N CYS A 156 -11.79 -5.02 -14.46
CA CYS A 156 -10.97 -3.83 -14.70
C CYS A 156 -9.47 -4.03 -14.47
N GLY A 157 -9.04 -5.24 -14.09
CA GLY A 157 -7.63 -5.56 -13.86
C GLY A 157 -7.06 -5.05 -12.53
N ALA A 158 -7.81 -4.26 -11.75
CA ALA A 158 -7.31 -3.70 -10.48
C ALA A 158 -6.79 -4.80 -9.55
N VAL A 159 -5.53 -4.68 -9.11
CA VAL A 159 -4.91 -5.53 -8.10
C VAL A 159 -5.56 -5.24 -6.75
N ILE A 160 -5.98 -6.29 -6.04
CA ILE A 160 -6.72 -6.15 -4.78
C ILE A 160 -5.90 -6.71 -3.62
N PHE A 161 -5.54 -7.99 -3.68
CA PHE A 161 -4.83 -8.68 -2.60
C PHE A 161 -3.65 -9.52 -3.10
N LEU A 162 -2.66 -9.68 -2.24
CA LEU A 162 -1.74 -10.81 -2.27
C LEU A 162 -1.86 -11.57 -0.94
N ILE A 163 -2.02 -12.89 -1.04
CA ILE A 163 -2.16 -13.78 0.12
C ILE A 163 -1.07 -14.83 0.08
N SER A 164 -0.28 -14.88 1.15
CA SER A 164 0.73 -15.92 1.37
C SER A 164 0.18 -17.01 2.29
N LYS A 165 0.41 -18.28 1.94
CA LYS A 165 0.14 -19.42 2.82
C LYS A 165 0.94 -19.37 4.12
N THR A 166 2.07 -18.67 4.15
CA THR A 166 2.88 -18.49 5.38
C THR A 166 2.24 -17.49 6.35
N ARG A 167 1.34 -16.61 5.86
CA ARG A 167 0.64 -15.60 6.65
C ARG A 167 -0.84 -15.52 6.22
N PRO A 168 -1.62 -16.61 6.33
CA PRO A 168 -2.94 -16.70 5.71
C PRO A 168 -3.98 -15.75 6.34
N LYS A 169 -3.71 -15.25 7.55
CA LYS A 169 -4.57 -14.30 8.27
C LYS A 169 -4.18 -12.83 8.01
N LEU A 170 -3.07 -12.56 7.32
CA LEU A 170 -2.57 -11.20 7.06
C LEU A 170 -2.46 -10.97 5.56
N LEU A 171 -3.33 -10.12 5.02
CA LEU A 171 -3.41 -9.85 3.60
C LEU A 171 -2.55 -8.64 3.26
N ASN A 172 -1.81 -8.74 2.15
CA ASN A 172 -1.27 -7.56 1.50
C ASN A 172 -2.39 -6.96 0.66
N VAL A 173 -2.90 -5.78 1.05
CA VAL A 173 -3.96 -5.04 0.35
C VAL A 173 -3.32 -3.97 -0.51
N ALA A 174 -3.69 -3.90 -1.79
CA ALA A 174 -3.16 -2.86 -2.68
C ALA A 174 -3.61 -1.48 -2.22
N VAL A 175 -2.68 -0.57 -1.95
CA VAL A 175 -3.03 0.78 -1.45
C VAL A 175 -3.87 1.56 -2.47
N GLY A 176 -3.65 1.32 -3.78
CA GLY A 176 -4.37 2.01 -4.85
C GLY A 176 -5.88 1.74 -4.93
N VAL A 177 -6.43 0.80 -4.14
CA VAL A 177 -7.89 0.62 -4.03
C VAL A 177 -8.49 1.30 -2.81
N LEU A 178 -7.68 1.81 -1.88
CA LEU A 178 -8.14 2.50 -0.68
C LEU A 178 -8.68 3.89 -1.04
N GLN A 179 -9.79 4.28 -0.42
CA GLN A 179 -10.47 5.55 -0.65
C GLN A 179 -10.40 6.41 0.61
N ASP A 180 -9.18 6.83 0.95
CA ASP A 180 -8.97 7.72 2.08
C ASP A 180 -9.14 9.20 1.67
N GLU A 181 -9.71 10.00 2.56
CA GLU A 181 -9.94 11.42 2.29
C GLU A 181 -8.65 12.23 2.40
N SER A 182 -7.67 11.79 3.20
CA SER A 182 -6.40 12.48 3.41
C SER A 182 -5.50 12.45 2.18
N GLY A 183 -5.56 11.37 1.37
CA GLY A 183 -4.86 11.29 0.10
C GLY A 183 -4.41 9.88 -0.28
N ALA A 184 -3.57 9.81 -1.31
CA ALA A 184 -3.11 8.57 -1.91
C ALA A 184 -2.21 7.72 -0.99
N ARG A 185 -1.53 8.35 -0.01
CA ARG A 185 -0.75 7.64 1.00
C ARG A 185 -1.59 7.13 2.17
N ALA A 186 -2.83 7.61 2.33
CA ALA A 186 -3.76 7.19 3.39
C ALA A 186 -3.12 7.17 4.79
N GLU A 187 -2.34 8.21 5.13
CA GLU A 187 -1.49 8.24 6.33
C GLU A 187 -2.28 8.27 7.65
N ASP A 188 -3.59 8.54 7.63
CA ASP A 188 -4.47 8.33 8.79
C ASP A 188 -4.64 6.84 9.15
N TRP A 189 -4.48 5.96 8.17
CA TRP A 189 -4.67 4.51 8.31
C TRP A 189 -3.38 3.73 8.22
N LEU A 190 -2.40 4.27 7.50
CA LEU A 190 -1.16 3.61 7.13
C LEU A 190 0.05 4.28 7.79
N CYS A 191 0.98 3.47 8.26
CA CYS A 191 2.30 3.88 8.67
C CYS A 191 3.32 3.30 7.70
N TRP A 192 3.92 4.16 6.89
CA TRP A 192 4.84 3.76 5.84
C TRP A 192 6.22 3.40 6.40
N GLU A 193 6.77 2.27 5.96
CA GLU A 193 8.14 1.90 6.27
C GLU A 193 9.10 2.66 5.36
N THR A 194 9.66 3.75 5.85
CA THR A 194 10.59 4.61 5.10
C THR A 194 12.05 4.39 5.49
N SER A 195 12.33 3.81 6.67
CA SER A 195 13.68 3.75 7.25
C SER A 195 14.64 2.83 6.49
N THR A 196 14.10 1.91 5.68
CA THR A 196 14.89 0.98 4.86
C THR A 196 14.69 1.17 3.36
N GLY A 197 13.89 2.17 2.95
CA GLY A 197 13.42 2.31 1.58
C GLY A 197 12.48 1.17 1.13
N PRO A 198 12.22 1.04 -0.18
CA PRO A 198 11.34 0.02 -0.73
C PRO A 198 11.80 -1.41 -0.42
N SER A 199 10.85 -2.29 -0.10
CA SER A 199 11.13 -3.70 0.15
C SER A 199 11.67 -4.41 -1.10
N ASN A 200 12.67 -5.26 -0.89
CA ASN A 200 13.41 -6.00 -1.91
C ASN A 200 14.25 -5.12 -2.85
N ALA A 201 14.52 -3.85 -2.51
CA ALA A 201 15.49 -3.03 -3.25
C ALA A 201 16.91 -3.65 -3.22
N ALA A 202 17.28 -4.30 -2.12
CA ALA A 202 18.58 -4.95 -1.92
C ALA A 202 18.66 -6.43 -2.35
N ASP A 203 17.72 -6.93 -3.17
CA ASP A 203 17.70 -8.34 -3.59
C ASP A 203 18.77 -8.71 -4.66
N GLY A 204 19.63 -7.75 -5.01
CA GLY A 204 20.75 -7.95 -5.95
C GLY A 204 20.36 -7.91 -7.43
N LEU A 205 19.08 -7.66 -7.75
CA LEU A 205 18.63 -7.49 -9.12
C LEU A 205 18.95 -6.08 -9.62
N LYS A 206 19.52 -5.98 -10.82
CA LYS A 206 19.74 -4.68 -11.48
C LYS A 206 18.39 -4.07 -11.88
N ARG A 207 18.03 -2.98 -11.21
CA ARG A 207 16.87 -2.15 -11.56
C ARG A 207 17.34 -0.83 -12.16
N ASN A 208 16.41 -0.08 -12.72
CA ASN A 208 16.71 1.26 -13.23
C ASN A 208 16.97 2.25 -12.07
N PHE A 209 17.45 3.44 -12.41
CA PHE A 209 17.77 4.51 -11.46
C PHE A 209 16.64 4.83 -10.47
N LEU A 210 15.38 4.57 -10.83
CA LEU A 210 14.23 4.89 -10.00
C LEU A 210 14.25 4.14 -8.66
N THR A 211 14.71 2.89 -8.64
CA THR A 211 14.77 2.13 -7.38
C THR A 211 15.83 2.71 -6.45
N ASP A 212 16.99 3.05 -6.99
CA ASP A 212 18.11 3.59 -6.22
C ASP A 212 17.76 4.99 -5.67
N ASP A 213 17.27 5.87 -6.55
CA ASP A 213 16.85 7.23 -6.19
C ASP A 213 15.74 7.23 -5.14
N LEU A 214 14.74 6.34 -5.29
CA LEU A 214 13.64 6.19 -4.33
C LEU A 214 14.15 5.64 -3.00
N THR A 215 15.07 4.67 -3.02
CA THR A 215 15.64 4.09 -1.80
C THR A 215 16.36 5.16 -0.99
N GLU A 216 17.26 5.91 -1.62
CA GLU A 216 18.03 6.96 -0.95
C GLU A 216 17.12 8.05 -0.36
N GLN A 217 16.19 8.56 -1.15
CA GLN A 217 15.34 9.69 -0.75
C GLN A 217 14.28 9.30 0.29
N MET A 218 13.77 8.07 0.22
CA MET A 218 12.81 7.56 1.21
C MET A 218 13.48 7.34 2.57
N ILE A 219 14.72 6.84 2.61
CA ILE A 219 15.51 6.72 3.85
C ILE A 219 15.82 8.10 4.42
N ALA A 220 16.26 9.04 3.58
CA ALA A 220 16.54 10.41 4.00
C ALA A 220 15.30 11.08 4.61
N TRP A 221 14.13 10.90 3.99
CA TRP A 221 12.85 11.39 4.51
C TRP A 221 12.47 10.74 5.85
N GLY A 222 12.63 9.43 6.00
CA GLY A 222 12.37 8.75 7.27
C GLY A 222 13.28 9.19 8.42
N GLY A 223 14.47 9.71 8.10
CA GLY A 223 15.41 10.28 9.07
C GLY A 223 15.05 11.69 9.56
N THR A 224 14.19 12.43 8.84
CA THR A 224 13.80 13.80 9.21
C THR A 224 12.61 13.89 10.18
N ASP A 225 11.88 12.78 10.35
CA ASP A 225 10.68 12.68 11.22
C ASP A 225 10.96 12.05 12.61
N ASN A 226 12.25 11.87 12.98
CA ASN A 226 12.69 11.39 14.30
C ASN A 226 13.20 12.53 15.19
#